data_AF-A0A534ZJ28-F1
#
_entry.id   AF-A0A534ZJ28-F1
#
_cell.length_a   1.000
_cell.length_b   1.000
_cell.length_c   1.000
_cell.angle_alpha   90.00
_cell.angle_beta   90.00
_cell.angle_gamma   90.00
#
_symmetry.space_group_name_H-M   'P 1'
#
loop_
_entity.id
_entity.type
_entity.pdbx_description
1 polymer ?
#
loop_
_entity_poly.entity_id
_entity_poly.type
_entity_poly.pdbx_seq_one_letter_code
_entity_poly.pdbx_strand_id
1 'polypeptide(L)'
;LSGGERNRVHLAKLLRAGGNVLLLDEPTNDLDVDTLRAVEDALVDFGGCAVIVSHDRWFLDRIATHILAFEGDSRAVWFEGNYQDYEADRRRRLGAEAEQPHRIKYRKLVA
;
A
#
# COMPACT_ATOMS: atom_id res chain seq x y z
N LEU A 1 14.59 -14.85 16.24
CA LEU A 1 13.41 -14.30 15.55
C LEU A 1 13.77 -14.07 14.10
N SER A 2 13.26 -14.93 13.21
CA SER A 2 13.29 -14.69 11.76
C SER A 2 12.62 -13.35 11.42
N GLY A 3 12.83 -12.84 10.20
CA GLY A 3 12.17 -11.61 9.74
C GLY A 3 10.65 -11.68 9.93
N GLY A 4 10.05 -12.82 9.56
CA GLY A 4 8.61 -13.01 9.70
C GLY A 4 8.10 -13.10 11.15
N GLU A 5 8.88 -13.70 12.06
CA GLU A 5 8.53 -13.71 13.49
C GLU A 5 8.60 -12.32 14.12
N ARG A 6 9.55 -11.48 13.70
CA ARG A 6 9.64 -10.09 14.17
C ARG A 6 8.44 -9.27 13.70
N ASN A 7 8.01 -9.46 12.45
CA ASN A 7 6.87 -8.71 11.92
C ASN A 7 5.54 -9.11 12.58
N ARG A 8 5.30 -10.41 12.79
CA ARG A 8 4.14 -10.88 13.56
C ARG A 8 4.10 -10.30 14.97
N VAL A 9 5.24 -10.26 15.65
CA VAL A 9 5.33 -9.63 16.98
C VAL A 9 5.14 -8.12 16.91
N HIS A 10 5.59 -7.47 15.84
CA HIS A 10 5.40 -6.03 15.64
C HIS A 10 3.92 -5.70 15.42
N LEU A 11 3.24 -6.42 14.54
CA LEU A 11 1.81 -6.26 14.29
C LEU A 11 0.98 -6.55 15.55
N ALA A 12 1.29 -7.63 16.26
CA ALA A 12 0.64 -7.96 17.53
C ALA A 12 0.84 -6.87 18.61
N LYS A 13 2.03 -6.23 18.64
CA LYS A 13 2.29 -5.10 19.55
C LYS A 13 1.49 -3.85 19.17
N LEU A 14 1.37 -3.54 17.87
CA LEU A 14 0.58 -2.41 17.38
C LEU A 14 -0.91 -2.60 17.69
N LEU A 15 -1.44 -3.81 17.43
CA LEU A 15 -2.82 -4.16 17.73
C LEU A 15 -3.12 -4.13 19.24
N ARG A 16 -2.18 -4.61 20.07
CA ARG A 16 -2.31 -4.55 21.54
C ARG A 16 -2.37 -3.12 22.09
N ALA A 17 -1.76 -2.16 21.39
CA ALA A 17 -1.83 -0.75 21.79
C ALA A 17 -3.23 -0.13 21.63
N GLY A 18 -4.18 -0.85 21.00
CA GLY A 18 -5.57 -0.41 20.86
C GLY A 18 -5.77 0.70 19.82
N GLY A 19 -4.85 0.82 18.87
CA GLY A 19 -5.00 1.76 17.76
C GLY A 19 -6.17 1.37 16.86
N ASN A 20 -7.01 2.33 16.50
CA ASN A 20 -8.08 2.18 15.52
C ASN A 20 -7.60 2.49 14.08
N VAL A 21 -6.43 3.13 13.95
CA VAL A 21 -5.80 3.45 12.67
C VAL A 21 -4.36 2.92 12.66
N LEU A 22 -4.03 2.12 11.65
CA LEU A 22 -2.67 1.63 11.40
C LEU A 22 -2.05 2.43 10.24
N LEU A 23 -0.81 2.88 10.41
CA LEU A 23 -0.02 3.49 9.35
C LEU A 23 1.17 2.57 9.08
N LEU A 24 1.20 1.92 7.92
CA LEU A 24 2.24 0.96 7.55
C LEU A 24 2.97 1.45 6.30
N ASP A 25 4.28 1.63 6.43
CA ASP A 25 5.15 2.02 5.32
C ASP A 25 5.98 0.80 4.86
N GLU A 26 5.70 0.33 3.65
CA GLU A 26 6.30 -0.86 3.02
C GLU A 26 6.32 -2.12 3.91
N PRO A 27 5.15 -2.59 4.42
CA PRO A 27 5.08 -3.72 5.32
C PRO A 27 5.42 -5.07 4.67
N THR A 28 5.50 -5.13 3.34
CA THR A 28 5.78 -6.34 2.57
C THR A 28 7.28 -6.64 2.48
N ASN A 29 8.14 -5.69 2.86
CA ASN A 29 9.58 -5.83 2.72
C ASN A 29 10.15 -6.92 3.66
N ASP A 30 11.09 -7.71 3.15
CA ASP A 30 11.78 -8.79 3.88
C ASP A 30 10.85 -9.88 4.48
N LEU A 31 9.62 -10.01 3.97
CA LEU A 31 8.67 -11.06 4.37
C LEU A 31 8.76 -12.28 3.44
N ASP A 32 8.74 -13.47 4.04
CA ASP A 32 8.41 -14.69 3.32
C ASP A 32 6.92 -14.75 2.95
N VAL A 33 6.57 -15.58 1.96
CA VAL A 33 5.21 -15.70 1.42
C VAL A 33 4.19 -16.06 2.50
N ASP A 34 4.57 -16.95 3.43
CA ASP A 34 3.67 -17.40 4.50
C ASP A 34 3.38 -16.27 5.50
N THR A 35 4.39 -15.45 5.82
CA THR A 35 4.22 -14.30 6.70
C THR A 35 3.44 -13.19 6.01
N LEU A 36 3.67 -12.95 4.71
CA LEU A 36 2.90 -11.99 3.93
C LEU A 36 1.41 -12.33 4.00
N ARG A 37 1.04 -13.60 3.76
CA ARG A 37 -0.34 -14.07 3.90
C ARG A 37 -0.91 -13.85 5.30
N ALA A 38 -0.14 -14.17 6.34
CA ALA A 38 -0.60 -13.94 7.71
C ALA A 38 -0.85 -12.46 8.02
N VAL A 39 -0.08 -11.55 7.42
CA VAL A 39 -0.29 -10.10 7.54
C VAL A 39 -1.52 -9.67 6.75
N GLU A 40 -1.72 -10.17 5.53
CA GLU A 40 -2.94 -9.93 4.73
C GLU A 40 -4.19 -10.33 5.50
N ASP A 41 -4.23 -11.56 6.03
CA ASP A 41 -5.39 -12.07 6.79
C ASP A 41 -5.64 -11.21 8.05
N ALA A 42 -4.58 -10.85 8.78
CA ALA A 42 -4.69 -10.00 9.96
C ALA A 42 -5.19 -8.57 9.63
N LEU A 43 -4.84 -8.03 8.46
CA LEU A 43 -5.29 -6.72 8.01
C LEU A 43 -6.75 -6.74 7.53
N VAL A 44 -7.18 -7.83 6.89
CA VAL A 44 -8.59 -8.01 6.48
C VAL A 44 -9.50 -8.17 7.70
N ASP A 45 -9.05 -8.91 8.71
CA ASP A 45 -9.80 -9.12 9.96
C ASP A 45 -9.73 -7.92 10.92
N PHE A 46 -8.88 -6.93 10.63
CA PHE A 46 -8.73 -5.76 11.47
C PHE A 46 -9.95 -4.85 11.37
N GLY A 47 -10.76 -4.77 12.44
CA GLY A 47 -11.95 -3.92 12.51
C GLY A 47 -11.69 -2.40 12.57
N GLY A 48 -10.47 -1.94 12.28
CA GLY A 48 -10.10 -0.53 12.22
C GLY A 48 -9.84 -0.06 10.80
N CYS A 49 -9.09 1.03 10.66
CA CYS A 49 -8.63 1.55 9.37
C CYS A 49 -7.12 1.32 9.23
N ALA A 50 -6.66 0.98 8.03
CA ALA A 50 -5.24 0.87 7.72
C ALA A 50 -4.90 1.75 6.52
N VAL A 51 -3.87 2.58 6.67
CA VAL A 51 -3.22 3.31 5.58
C VAL A 51 -1.90 2.61 5.31
N ILE A 52 -1.76 2.08 4.11
CA ILE A 52 -0.63 1.24 3.76
C ILE A 52 0.03 1.78 2.50
N VAL A 53 1.33 2.00 2.58
CA VAL A 53 2.18 2.31 1.44
C VAL A 53 2.86 1.01 1.03
N SER A 54 2.64 0.56 -0.21
CA SER A 54 3.34 -0.60 -0.76
C SER A 54 3.49 -0.48 -2.27
N HIS A 55 4.57 -1.05 -2.80
CA HIS A 55 4.77 -1.26 -4.24
C HIS A 55 4.33 -2.66 -4.71
N ASP A 56 3.88 -3.54 -3.82
CA ASP A 56 3.40 -4.87 -4.17
C ASP A 56 1.94 -4.82 -4.64
N ARG A 57 1.75 -5.01 -5.95
CA ARG A 57 0.43 -4.97 -6.61
C ARG A 57 -0.49 -6.08 -6.13
N TRP A 58 0.05 -7.29 -5.91
CA TRP A 58 -0.76 -8.43 -5.48
C TRP A 58 -1.26 -8.27 -4.05
N PHE A 59 -0.41 -7.71 -3.19
CA PHE A 59 -0.78 -7.38 -1.83
C PHE A 59 -1.89 -6.31 -1.81
N LEU A 60 -1.71 -5.21 -2.55
CA LEU A 60 -2.72 -4.14 -2.67
C LEU A 60 -4.03 -4.66 -3.26
N ASP A 61 -4.00 -5.53 -4.27
CA ASP A 61 -5.19 -6.12 -4.86
C ASP A 61 -6.04 -6.91 -3.86
N ARG A 62 -5.40 -7.52 -2.84
CA ARG A 62 -6.06 -8.39 -1.87
C ARG A 62 -6.66 -7.62 -0.69
N ILE A 63 -6.04 -6.52 -0.27
CA ILE A 63 -6.44 -5.83 0.97
C ILE A 63 -7.02 -4.44 0.74
N ALA A 64 -6.71 -3.79 -0.39
CA ALA A 64 -7.07 -2.39 -0.58
C ALA A 64 -8.56 -2.26 -0.93
N THR A 65 -9.26 -1.42 -0.17
CA THR A 65 -10.61 -0.96 -0.50
C THR A 65 -10.59 0.37 -1.26
N HIS A 66 -9.49 1.11 -1.13
CA HIS A 66 -9.27 2.40 -1.77
C HIS A 66 -7.80 2.54 -2.15
N ILE A 67 -7.54 3.25 -3.25
CA ILE A 67 -6.20 3.58 -3.71
C ILE A 67 -6.03 5.11 -3.66
N LEU A 68 -5.01 5.55 -2.92
CA LEU A 68 -4.49 6.91 -2.99
C LEU A 68 -3.28 6.92 -3.92
N ALA A 69 -3.48 7.36 -5.16
CA ALA A 69 -2.44 7.37 -6.18
C ALA A 69 -1.86 8.76 -6.43
N PHE A 70 -0.54 8.84 -6.54
CA PHE A 70 0.16 10.08 -6.90
C PHE A 70 0.45 10.09 -8.40
N GLU A 71 -0.48 10.67 -9.19
CA GLU A 71 -0.47 10.68 -10.66
C GLU A 71 0.27 11.92 -11.23
N GLY A 72 1.59 12.03 -11.02
CA GLY A 72 2.39 13.15 -11.58
C GLY A 72 1.95 14.54 -11.09
N ASP A 73 2.70 15.60 -11.44
CA ASP A 73 2.36 17.01 -11.12
C ASP A 73 1.87 17.30 -9.68
N SER A 74 2.34 16.50 -8.71
CA SER A 74 1.89 16.54 -7.31
C SER A 74 0.37 16.36 -7.12
N ARG A 75 -0.31 15.67 -8.04
CA ARG A 75 -1.72 15.33 -7.94
C ARG A 75 -1.93 14.02 -7.23
N ALA A 76 -2.75 14.05 -6.18
CA ALA A 76 -3.24 12.86 -5.50
C ALA A 76 -4.65 12.55 -6.01
N VAL A 77 -4.86 11.32 -6.46
CA VAL A 77 -6.14 10.79 -6.93
C VAL A 77 -6.62 9.76 -5.91
N TRP A 78 -7.84 9.95 -5.43
CA TRP A 78 -8.53 8.98 -4.58
C TRP A 78 -9.45 8.12 -5.44
N PHE A 79 -9.27 6.81 -5.35
CA PHE A 79 -10.04 5.82 -6.11
C PHE A 79 -10.63 4.79 -5.15
N GLU A 80 -11.90 4.45 -5.34
CA GLU A 80 -12.59 3.40 -4.59
C GLU A 80 -12.52 2.09 -5.38
N GLY A 81 -11.93 1.07 -4.76
CA GLY A 81 -11.58 -0.20 -5.40
C GLY A 81 -10.13 -0.59 -5.11
N ASN A 82 -9.74 -1.75 -5.65
CA ASN A 82 -8.40 -2.29 -5.47
C ASN A 82 -7.41 -1.75 -6.53
N TYR A 83 -6.17 -2.27 -6.53
CA TYR A 83 -5.15 -1.79 -7.46
C TYR A 83 -5.48 -2.12 -8.94
N GLN A 84 -6.04 -3.29 -9.23
CA GLN A 84 -6.49 -3.68 -10.56
C GLN A 84 -7.58 -2.76 -11.12
N ASP A 85 -8.59 -2.45 -10.30
CA ASP A 85 -9.67 -1.54 -10.67
C ASP A 85 -9.11 -0.14 -10.97
N TYR A 86 -8.17 0.32 -10.13
CA TYR A 86 -7.46 1.57 -10.34
C TYR A 86 -6.62 1.58 -11.62
N GLU A 87 -5.86 0.52 -11.91
CA GLU A 87 -5.09 0.39 -13.16
C GLU A 87 -5.99 0.47 -14.39
N ALA A 88 -7.12 -0.23 -14.37
CA ALA A 88 -8.08 -0.24 -15.47
C ALA A 88 -8.69 1.15 -15.69
N ASP A 89 -9.06 1.84 -14.61
CA ASP A 89 -9.56 3.21 -14.67
C ASP A 89 -8.48 4.21 -15.14
N ARG A 90 -7.25 4.09 -14.63
CA ARG A 90 -6.12 4.91 -15.04
C ARG A 90 -5.83 4.77 -16.53
N ARG A 91 -5.84 3.54 -17.08
CA ARG A 91 -5.70 3.30 -18.53
C ARG A 91 -6.86 3.91 -19.32
N ARG A 92 -8.08 3.86 -18.80
CA ARG A 92 -9.25 4.49 -19.43
C ARG A 92 -9.12 6.02 -19.47
N ARG A 93 -8.66 6.65 -18.38
CA ARG A 93 -8.52 8.10 -18.25
C ARG A 93 -7.34 8.68 -19.05
N LEU A 94 -6.19 8.02 -19.03
CA LEU A 94 -4.93 8.54 -19.56
C LEU A 94 -4.49 7.90 -20.89
N GLY A 95 -5.15 6.82 -21.33
CA GLY A 95 -4.81 6.13 -22.57
C GLY A 95 -3.34 5.71 -22.63
N ALA A 96 -2.64 6.05 -23.72
CA ALA A 96 -1.23 5.72 -23.94
C ALA A 96 -0.27 6.46 -22.98
N GLU A 97 -0.70 7.56 -22.35
CA GLU A 97 0.12 8.29 -21.37
C GLU A 97 0.18 7.55 -20.01
N ALA A 98 -0.74 6.60 -19.75
CA ALA A 98 -0.72 5.78 -18.54
C ALA A 98 0.53 4.88 -18.45
N GLU A 99 1.03 4.42 -19.59
CA GLU A 99 2.16 3.48 -19.70
C GLU A 99 3.52 4.17 -19.78
N GLN A 100 3.55 5.49 -19.98
CA GLN A 100 4.81 6.24 -20.02
C GLN A 100 5.21 6.71 -18.62
N PRO A 101 6.25 6.13 -17.99
CA PRO A 101 6.78 6.66 -16.75
C PRO A 101 7.43 8.02 -17.03
N HIS A 102 6.71 9.10 -16.72
CA HIS A 102 7.28 10.44 -16.73
C HIS A 102 8.18 10.59 -15.50
N ARG A 103 9.49 10.74 -15.74
CA ARG A 103 10.45 10.97 -14.67
C ARG A 103 10.15 12.34 -14.04
N ILE A 104 9.47 12.34 -12.89
CA ILE A 104 9.18 13.54 -12.12
C ILE A 104 10.50 14.16 -11.67
N LYS A 105 10.88 15.29 -12.28
CA LYS A 105 12.06 16.07 -11.87
C LYS A 105 11.67 16.92 -10.67
N TYR A 106 11.85 16.41 -9.46
CA TYR A 106 11.73 17.21 -8.27
C TYR A 106 12.83 18.29 -8.24
N ARG A 107 12.44 19.53 -7.92
CA ARG A 107 13.39 20.60 -7.61
C ARG A 107 14.05 20.23 -6.28
N LYS A 108 15.38 20.14 -6.24
CA LYS A 108 16.11 19.87 -4.99
C LYS A 108 15.68 20.89 -3.95
N LEU A 109 15.21 20.42 -2.79
CA LEU A 109 15.02 21.27 -1.61
C LEU A 109 16.40 21.88 -1.29
N VAL A 110 16.50 23.21 -1.43
CA VAL A 110 17.69 23.96 -1.04
C VAL A 110 17.56 24.16 0.46
N ALA A 111 18.48 23.56 1.22
CA ALA A 111 18.64 23.79 2.66
C ALA A 111 19.22 25.18 2.92
#